data_AF-A0AAJ1AZT6-F1
#
_entry.id   AF-A0AAJ1AZT6-F1
#
_cell.length_a   1.000
_cell.length_b   1.000
_cell.length_c   1.000
_cell.angle_alpha   90.00
_cell.angle_beta   90.00
_cell.angle_gamma   90.00
#
_symmetry.space_group_name_H-M   'P 1'
#
loop_
_entity.id
_entity.type
_entity.pdbx_description
1 polymer ?
#
loop_
_entity_poly.entity_id
_entity_poly.type
_entity_poly.pdbx_seq_one_letter_code
_entity_poly.pdbx_strand_id
1 'polypeptide(L)'
;MLKIYFGDMPDVIYNTSVYFKNRYKKDWIISPKSIAMIHDIDSSEVLGNGAIDSPVMGIISPTSLSGGVKALILIDNIPEMVFNASNCGDNCAAWLLKLGKEKDVTINLRHIMDFGDNEFEIYVMNTDSIVHNMDELVRVAGRYV
;
A
#
# COMPACT_ATOMS: atom_id res chain seq x y z
N MET A 1 3.64 -5.98 12.03
CA MET A 1 4.22 -4.63 12.15
C MET A 1 4.45 -4.03 10.76
N LEU A 2 4.17 -2.73 10.56
CA LEU A 2 4.56 -2.02 9.34
C LEU A 2 6.05 -1.65 9.41
N LYS A 3 6.83 -2.09 8.42
CA LYS A 3 8.26 -1.80 8.28
C LYS A 3 8.46 -0.96 7.02
N ILE A 4 9.20 0.14 7.13
CA ILE A 4 9.46 1.05 6.02
C ILE A 4 10.96 1.15 5.79
N TYR A 5 11.36 0.96 4.53
CA TYR A 5 12.67 1.35 4.04
C TYR A 5 12.54 2.55 3.11
N PHE A 6 13.24 3.64 3.42
CA PHE A 6 13.31 4.85 2.60
C PHE A 6 14.50 4.81 1.63
N GLY A 7 14.27 5.24 0.39
CA GLY A 7 15.33 5.38 -0.62
C GLY A 7 15.60 4.10 -1.42
N ASP A 8 16.83 3.96 -1.93
CA ASP A 8 17.25 2.84 -2.78
C ASP A 8 17.40 1.54 -1.98
N MET A 9 16.64 0.51 -2.38
CA MET A 9 16.67 -0.81 -1.76
C MET A 9 16.74 -1.89 -2.85
N PRO A 10 17.63 -2.89 -2.73
CA PRO A 10 17.65 -4.03 -3.64
C PRO A 10 16.36 -4.85 -3.51
N ASP A 11 16.03 -5.59 -4.57
CA ASP A 11 14.90 -6.55 -4.59
C ASP A 11 13.50 -5.95 -4.36
N VAL A 12 13.36 -4.62 -4.46
CA VAL A 12 12.05 -3.96 -4.45
C VAL A 12 11.33 -4.15 -5.78
N ILE A 13 10.07 -4.54 -5.71
CA ILE A 13 9.17 -4.54 -6.86
C ILE A 13 8.71 -3.10 -7.13
N TYR A 14 9.49 -2.42 -7.97
CA TYR A 14 9.28 -1.00 -8.27
C TYR A 14 8.03 -0.74 -9.11
N ASN A 15 7.82 -1.54 -10.17
CA ASN A 15 6.64 -1.43 -11.03
C ASN A 15 5.50 -2.32 -10.52
N THR A 16 4.82 -1.83 -9.48
CA THR A 16 3.69 -2.53 -8.83
C THR A 16 2.56 -2.82 -9.80
N SER A 17 2.28 -1.93 -10.76
CA SER A 17 1.20 -2.12 -11.75
C SER A 17 1.48 -3.29 -12.70
N VAL A 18 2.71 -3.40 -13.22
CA VAL A 18 3.10 -4.54 -14.07
C VAL A 18 3.10 -5.83 -13.27
N TYR A 19 3.62 -5.80 -12.04
CA TYR A 19 3.62 -7.00 -11.19
C TYR A 19 2.18 -7.45 -10.88
N PHE A 20 1.30 -6.51 -10.49
CA PHE A 20 -0.12 -6.77 -10.25
C PHE A 20 -0.75 -7.44 -11.45
N LYS A 21 -0.65 -6.83 -12.65
CA LYS A 21 -1.23 -7.35 -13.90
C LYS A 21 -0.87 -8.82 -14.15
N ASN A 22 0.34 -9.23 -13.79
CA ASN A 22 0.84 -10.59 -14.06
C ASN A 22 0.58 -11.58 -12.91
N ARG A 23 0.28 -11.11 -11.69
CA ARG A 23 0.31 -11.94 -10.48
C ARG A 23 -0.96 -11.92 -9.65
N TYR A 24 -1.85 -10.95 -9.85
CA TYR A 24 -3.09 -10.89 -9.09
C TYR A 24 -3.95 -12.14 -9.33
N LYS A 25 -4.65 -12.60 -8.28
CA LYS A 25 -5.63 -13.68 -8.38
C LYS A 25 -7.03 -13.10 -8.31
N LYS A 26 -7.97 -13.71 -9.03
CA LYS A 26 -9.37 -13.27 -9.05
C LYS A 26 -9.98 -13.23 -7.65
N ASP A 27 -9.70 -14.25 -6.84
CA ASP A 27 -10.23 -14.36 -5.47
C ASP A 27 -9.73 -13.25 -4.54
N TRP A 28 -8.59 -12.63 -4.85
CA TRP A 28 -8.11 -11.47 -4.08
C TRP A 28 -9.01 -10.26 -4.26
N ILE A 29 -9.53 -10.05 -5.47
CA ILE A 29 -10.34 -8.87 -5.83
C ILE A 29 -11.69 -8.89 -5.11
N ILE A 30 -12.31 -10.07 -5.02
CA ILE A 30 -13.61 -10.26 -4.37
C ILE A 30 -13.51 -10.49 -2.86
N SER A 31 -12.31 -10.41 -2.28
CA SER A 31 -12.15 -10.54 -0.84
C SER A 31 -12.74 -9.30 -0.14
N PRO A 32 -13.38 -9.43 1.04
CA PRO A 32 -13.98 -8.29 1.74
C PRO A 32 -13.00 -7.15 1.99
N LYS A 33 -11.72 -7.47 2.23
CA LYS A 33 -10.68 -6.46 2.45
C LYS A 33 -10.33 -5.69 1.17
N SER A 34 -10.15 -6.39 0.05
CA SER A 34 -9.89 -5.71 -1.24
C SER A 34 -11.07 -4.88 -1.69
N ILE A 35 -12.30 -5.37 -1.51
CA ILE A 35 -13.51 -4.60 -1.80
C ILE A 35 -13.51 -3.29 -1.01
N ALA A 36 -13.23 -3.35 0.30
CA ALA A 36 -13.12 -2.14 1.12
C ALA A 36 -11.99 -1.20 0.67
N MET A 37 -10.81 -1.73 0.32
CA MET A 37 -9.70 -0.91 -0.20
C MET A 37 -10.06 -0.23 -1.53
N ILE A 38 -10.72 -0.95 -2.45
CA ILE A 38 -11.15 -0.43 -3.75
C ILE A 38 -12.20 0.68 -3.56
N HIS A 39 -13.17 0.46 -2.68
CA HIS A 39 -14.18 1.46 -2.34
C HIS A 39 -13.54 2.72 -1.73
N ASP A 40 -12.70 2.56 -0.70
CA ASP A 40 -12.18 3.71 0.06
C ASP A 40 -11.23 4.60 -0.76
N ILE A 41 -10.45 4.01 -1.67
CA ILE A 41 -9.39 4.72 -2.39
C ILE A 41 -9.83 5.14 -3.79
N ASP A 42 -10.52 4.25 -4.51
CA ASP A 42 -10.94 4.50 -5.89
C ASP A 42 -12.42 4.89 -5.99
N SER A 43 -13.17 4.92 -4.87
CA SER A 43 -14.62 5.16 -4.85
C SER A 43 -15.38 4.25 -5.83
N SER A 44 -14.88 3.03 -6.02
CA SER A 44 -15.37 2.08 -7.02
C SER A 44 -15.96 0.85 -6.34
N GLU A 45 -16.92 0.21 -6.99
CA GLU A 45 -17.61 -0.99 -6.48
C GLU A 45 -17.11 -2.25 -7.16
N VAL A 46 -17.05 -3.37 -6.42
CA VAL A 46 -16.67 -4.67 -6.99
C VAL A 46 -17.92 -5.47 -7.31
N LEU A 47 -18.12 -5.78 -8.58
CA LEU A 47 -19.21 -6.64 -9.03
C LEU A 47 -18.93 -8.10 -8.70
N GLY A 48 -19.97 -8.92 -8.54
CA GLY A 48 -19.83 -10.33 -8.11
C GLY A 48 -18.97 -11.22 -9.03
N ASN A 49 -18.70 -10.79 -10.26
CA ASN A 49 -17.79 -11.46 -11.19
C ASN A 49 -16.32 -10.98 -11.11
N GLY A 50 -16.02 -10.01 -10.23
CA GLY A 50 -14.72 -9.37 -10.04
C GLY A 50 -14.46 -8.17 -10.96
N ALA A 51 -15.42 -7.75 -11.79
CA ALA A 51 -15.32 -6.49 -12.52
C ALA A 51 -15.47 -5.30 -11.56
N ILE A 52 -14.94 -4.14 -11.93
CA ILE A 52 -14.95 -2.94 -11.10
C ILE A 52 -15.87 -1.92 -11.76
N ASP A 53 -16.86 -1.42 -11.02
CA ASP A 53 -17.70 -0.30 -11.44
C ASP A 53 -17.10 1.01 -10.92
N SER A 54 -16.46 1.76 -11.82
CA SER A 54 -15.81 3.03 -11.51
C SER A 54 -16.73 4.20 -11.83
N PRO A 55 -16.88 5.19 -10.94
CA PRO A 55 -17.71 6.37 -11.19
C PRO A 55 -17.18 7.23 -12.35
N VAL A 56 -15.90 7.10 -12.70
CA VAL A 56 -15.25 7.90 -13.75
C VAL A 56 -15.15 7.12 -15.07
N MET A 57 -14.79 5.84 -15.00
CA MET A 57 -14.46 5.03 -16.18
C MET A 57 -15.54 3.99 -16.54
N GLY A 58 -16.60 3.86 -15.75
CA GLY A 58 -17.60 2.80 -15.88
C GLY A 58 -17.03 1.43 -15.52
N ILE A 59 -17.51 0.38 -16.19
CA ILE A 59 -17.06 -0.99 -15.92
C ILE A 59 -15.65 -1.21 -16.47
N ILE A 60 -14.70 -1.46 -15.58
CA ILE A 60 -13.29 -1.70 -15.89
C ILE A 60 -12.81 -3.04 -15.33
N SER A 61 -11.67 -3.51 -15.84
CA SER A 61 -10.98 -4.67 -15.29
C SER A 61 -10.22 -4.32 -13.99
N PRO A 62 -9.92 -5.29 -13.11
CA PRO A 62 -9.06 -5.06 -11.95
C PRO A 62 -7.67 -4.49 -12.30
N THR A 63 -7.17 -4.76 -13.51
CA THR A 63 -5.88 -4.21 -13.97
C THR A 63 -5.92 -2.71 -14.23
N SER A 64 -7.11 -2.10 -14.24
CA SER A 64 -7.33 -0.67 -14.41
C SER A 64 -7.53 0.09 -13.08
N LEU A 65 -7.49 -0.60 -11.93
CA LEU A 65 -7.49 0.02 -10.60
C LEU A 65 -6.32 1.00 -10.43
N SER A 66 -6.41 1.92 -9.48
CA SER A 66 -5.32 2.85 -9.18
C SER A 66 -4.05 2.14 -8.73
N GLY A 67 -2.92 2.84 -8.84
CA GLY A 67 -1.63 2.32 -8.38
C GLY A 67 -1.63 1.99 -6.88
N GLY A 68 -2.27 2.82 -6.06
CA GLY A 68 -2.37 2.65 -4.61
C GLY A 68 -3.14 1.40 -4.22
N VAL A 69 -4.34 1.19 -4.79
CA VAL A 69 -5.14 -0.03 -4.54
C VAL A 69 -4.37 -1.29 -4.96
N LYS A 70 -3.74 -1.28 -6.15
CA LYS A 70 -2.94 -2.41 -6.62
C LYS A 70 -1.80 -2.74 -5.65
N ALA A 71 -1.10 -1.73 -5.14
CA ALA A 71 -0.01 -1.91 -4.20
C ALA A 71 -0.51 -2.50 -2.88
N LEU A 72 -1.61 -1.98 -2.32
CA LEU A 72 -2.19 -2.50 -1.08
C LEU A 72 -2.65 -3.96 -1.20
N ILE A 73 -3.32 -4.32 -2.30
CA ILE A 73 -3.73 -5.71 -2.55
C ILE A 73 -2.50 -6.63 -2.62
N LEU A 74 -1.42 -6.19 -3.25
CA LEU A 74 -0.17 -6.95 -3.33
C LEU A 74 0.49 -7.11 -1.95
N ILE A 75 0.60 -6.03 -1.18
CA ILE A 75 1.18 -6.04 0.17
C ILE A 75 0.37 -6.97 1.09
N ASP A 76 -0.96 -6.97 0.98
CA ASP A 76 -1.82 -7.85 1.76
C ASP A 76 -1.63 -9.33 1.38
N ASN A 77 -1.54 -9.65 0.09
CA ASN A 77 -1.57 -11.04 -0.39
C ASN A 77 -0.19 -11.68 -0.56
N ILE A 78 0.89 -10.89 -0.59
CA ILE A 78 2.27 -11.34 -0.81
C ILE A 78 3.20 -10.58 0.17
N PRO A 79 2.99 -10.72 1.50
CA PRO A 79 3.68 -9.90 2.50
C PRO A 79 5.19 -10.16 2.59
N GLU A 80 5.68 -11.27 2.01
CA GLU A 80 7.10 -11.61 1.92
C GLU A 80 7.88 -10.75 0.91
N MET A 81 7.19 -10.07 0.00
CA MET A 81 7.80 -9.21 -1.02
C MET A 81 7.77 -7.74 -0.59
N VAL A 82 8.78 -6.98 -1.01
CA VAL A 82 8.81 -5.53 -0.79
C VAL A 82 8.30 -4.83 -2.03
N PHE A 83 7.21 -4.06 -1.87
CA PHE A 83 6.63 -3.26 -2.94
C PHE A 83 6.98 -1.79 -2.77
N ASN A 84 7.18 -1.10 -3.90
CA ASN A 84 7.26 0.35 -3.91
C ASN A 84 5.87 0.95 -3.62
N ALA A 85 5.69 1.44 -2.41
CA ALA A 85 4.46 2.10 -1.96
C ALA A 85 4.47 3.61 -2.27
N SER A 86 5.49 4.13 -2.97
CA SER A 86 5.51 5.55 -3.38
C SER A 86 4.43 5.89 -4.42
N ASN A 87 3.82 4.87 -5.04
CA ASN A 87 2.68 5.05 -5.93
C ASN A 87 1.34 5.12 -5.18
N CYS A 88 1.37 4.90 -3.86
CA CYS A 88 0.25 5.17 -2.98
C CYS A 88 0.24 6.66 -2.65
N GLY A 89 -0.93 7.29 -2.70
CA GLY A 89 -1.13 8.61 -2.08
C GLY A 89 -1.39 8.47 -0.58
N ASP A 90 -1.52 9.61 0.12
CA ASP A 90 -1.76 9.65 1.57
C ASP A 90 -3.05 8.92 1.99
N ASN A 91 -4.04 8.83 1.10
CA ASN A 91 -5.26 8.05 1.34
C ASN A 91 -5.04 6.54 1.53
N CYS A 92 -3.85 6.01 1.20
CA CYS A 92 -3.48 4.62 1.45
C CYS A 92 -2.86 4.41 2.85
N ALA A 93 -2.43 5.48 3.54
CA ALA A 93 -1.63 5.38 4.76
C ALA A 93 -2.36 4.60 5.88
N ALA A 94 -3.65 4.88 6.07
CA ALA A 94 -4.48 4.16 7.04
C ALA A 94 -4.55 2.65 6.76
N TRP A 95 -4.60 2.26 5.48
CA TRP A 95 -4.60 0.86 5.07
C TRP A 95 -3.24 0.20 5.30
N LEU A 96 -2.13 0.89 5.02
CA LEU A 96 -0.78 0.40 5.32
C LEU A 96 -0.58 0.16 6.82
N LEU A 97 -1.03 1.09 7.67
CA LEU A 97 -1.02 0.93 9.12
C LEU A 97 -1.86 -0.27 9.56
N LYS A 98 -3.07 -0.42 9.01
CA LYS A 98 -3.96 -1.55 9.31
C LYS A 98 -3.31 -2.88 8.92
N LEU A 99 -2.72 -2.97 7.73
CA LEU A 99 -1.98 -4.17 7.30
C LEU A 99 -0.80 -4.45 8.23
N GLY A 100 -0.07 -3.42 8.64
CA GLY A 100 1.00 -3.53 9.63
C GLY A 100 0.55 -4.03 11.00
N LYS A 101 -0.69 -3.76 11.42
CA LYS A 101 -1.25 -4.31 12.67
C LYS A 101 -1.61 -5.78 12.55
N GLU A 102 -2.00 -6.22 11.35
CA GLU A 102 -2.43 -7.60 11.10
C GLU A 102 -1.27 -8.56 10.79
N LYS A 103 -0.20 -8.07 10.16
CA LYS A 103 0.93 -8.88 9.69
C LYS A 103 2.21 -8.06 9.62
N ASP A 104 3.33 -8.77 9.52
CA ASP A 104 4.62 -8.16 9.21
C ASP A 104 4.70 -7.89 7.72
N VAL A 105 4.73 -6.60 7.35
CA VAL A 105 4.85 -6.14 5.97
C VAL A 105 5.96 -5.12 5.86
N THR A 106 6.75 -5.24 4.80
CA THR A 106 7.81 -4.29 4.48
C THR A 106 7.47 -3.56 3.20
N ILE A 107 7.51 -2.23 3.23
CA ILE A 107 7.29 -1.37 2.06
C ILE A 107 8.51 -0.50 1.80
N ASN A 108 8.69 -0.11 0.53
CA ASN A 108 9.67 0.89 0.15
C ASN A 108 8.96 2.22 -0.16
N LEU A 109 9.49 3.31 0.38
CA LEU A 109 9.04 4.67 0.11
C LEU A 109 10.19 5.55 -0.40
N ARG A 110 9.87 6.44 -1.34
CA ARG A 110 10.79 7.44 -1.92
C ARG A 110 10.45 8.87 -1.52
N HIS A 111 9.46 9.03 -0.66
CA HIS A 111 9.06 10.27 -0.02
C HIS A 111 8.51 9.94 1.37
N ILE A 112 8.42 10.92 2.26
CA ILE A 112 7.73 10.74 3.54
C ILE A 112 6.23 10.81 3.27
N MET A 113 5.54 9.68 3.40
CA MET A 113 4.08 9.61 3.33
C MET A 113 3.47 10.21 4.58
N ASP A 114 2.35 10.93 4.43
CA ASP A 114 1.58 11.42 5.56
C ASP A 114 0.72 10.30 6.16
N PHE A 115 1.04 9.89 7.39
CA PHE A 115 0.29 8.87 8.14
C PHE A 115 -0.80 9.49 9.04
N GLY A 116 -0.99 10.81 8.98
CA GLY A 116 -1.95 11.57 9.75
C GLY A 116 -1.51 11.86 11.18
N ASP A 117 -2.39 12.54 11.93
CA ASP A 117 -2.08 13.07 13.27
C ASP A 117 -2.25 12.04 14.40
N ASN A 118 -2.80 10.85 14.09
CA ASN A 118 -3.02 9.81 15.09
C ASN A 118 -1.71 9.10 15.45
N GLU A 119 -1.66 8.57 16.68
CA GLU A 119 -0.55 7.69 17.07
C GLU A 119 -0.53 6.43 16.20
N PHE A 120 0.67 6.08 15.74
CA PHE A 120 0.94 4.87 14.99
C PHE A 120 2.19 4.18 15.55
N GLU A 121 2.57 3.05 14.98
CA GLU A 121 3.84 2.40 15.29
C GLU A 121 4.42 1.90 13.97
N ILE A 122 5.58 2.44 13.59
CA ILE A 122 6.26 2.09 12.35
C ILE A 122 7.72 1.81 12.65
N TYR A 123 8.22 0.69 12.13
CA TYR A 123 9.63 0.38 12.16
C TYR A 123 10.34 0.94 10.93
N VAL A 124 11.22 1.92 11.13
CA VAL A 124 12.07 2.51 10.10
C VAL A 124 13.37 1.73 10.00
N MET A 125 13.50 0.96 8.92
CA MET A 125 14.59 0.01 8.73
C MET A 125 15.95 0.67 8.52
N ASN A 126 15.97 1.88 7.93
CA ASN A 126 17.21 2.61 7.64
C ASN A 126 18.03 2.91 8.90
N THR A 127 17.37 3.10 10.04
CA THR A 127 17.97 3.53 11.30
C THR A 127 17.72 2.55 12.44
N ASP A 128 17.08 1.41 12.18
CA ASP A 128 16.67 0.44 13.19
C ASP A 128 15.86 1.09 14.33
N SER A 129 14.87 1.93 13.97
CA SER A 129 14.11 2.75 14.92
C SER A 129 12.61 2.50 14.82
N ILE A 130 11.91 2.50 15.96
CA ILE A 130 10.44 2.51 16.01
C ILE A 130 9.98 3.94 16.26
N VAL A 131 9.08 4.44 15.44
CA VAL A 131 8.49 5.79 15.54
C VAL A 131 6.99 5.71 15.78
N HIS A 132 6.45 6.69 16.51
CA HIS A 132 5.07 6.63 16.99
C HIS A 132 4.15 7.73 16.42
N ASN A 133 4.71 8.69 15.69
CA ASN A 133 4.01 9.83 15.14
C ASN A 133 4.80 10.46 13.97
N MET A 134 4.18 11.42 13.28
CA MET A 134 4.79 12.09 12.12
C MET A 134 6.06 12.86 12.47
N ASP A 135 6.14 13.50 13.64
CA ASP A 135 7.33 14.27 14.05
C ASP A 135 8.56 13.36 14.20
N GLU A 136 8.38 12.20 14.84
CA GLU A 136 9.42 11.19 14.96
C GLU A 136 9.81 10.62 13.59
N LEU A 137 8.81 10.29 12.75
CA LEU A 137 9.04 9.76 11.42
C LEU A 137 9.85 10.73 10.56
N VAL A 138 9.48 12.01 10.52
CA VAL A 138 10.18 13.04 9.72
C VAL A 138 11.62 13.20 10.21
N ARG A 139 11.86 13.22 11.52
CA ARG A 139 13.22 13.35 12.09
C ARG A 139 14.12 12.17 11.72
N VAL A 140 13.58 10.96 11.71
CA VAL A 140 14.32 9.74 11.43
C VAL A 140 14.50 9.51 9.93
N ALA A 141 13.44 9.72 9.14
CA ALA A 141 13.41 9.42 7.71
C ALA A 141 13.91 10.55 6.81
N GLY A 142 13.90 11.81 7.25
CA GLY A 142 14.17 12.99 6.42
C GLY A 142 15.54 13.05 5.75
N ARG A 143 16.48 12.18 6.12
CA ARG A 143 17.82 12.07 5.49
C ARG A 143 17.88 11.03 4.36
N TYR A 144 16.81 10.26 4.15
CA TYR A 144 16.76 9.11 3.24
C TYR A 144 15.79 9.31 2.07
N VAL A 145 15.19 10.49 1.97
CA VAL A 145 14.24 10.89 0.93
C VAL A 145 14.78 12.09 0.15
#